data_AF-R9AIG0-F1
#
_entry.id   AF-R9AIG0-F1
#
_cell.length_a   1.000
_cell.length_b   1.000
_cell.length_c   1.000
_cell.angle_alpha   90.00
_cell.angle_beta   90.00
_cell.angle_gamma   90.00
#
_symmetry.space_group_name_H-M   'P 1'
#
loop_
_entity.id
_entity.type
_entity.pdbx_description
1 polymer ?
#
loop_
_entity_poly.entity_id
_entity_poly.type
_entity_poly.pdbx_seq_one_letter_code
_entity_poly.pdbx_strand_id
1 'polypeptide(L)'
;MAKRARKESTGEEDQVHALPPSMNGDQPLQTSYSYHSNVPDILLDSKVIMGVDEAGRGPVLGPLVYGIAYCSVDYEDTLKEAGFADSKALTAQSRQSLLHKLISLSDQLSWSVRVMAPQDISAGMLKKVPYNLNAQSHDATFSLITDVLSKGVQLEHVYVDTVGPAKSYQSKLEVAFPNIGFTVASKADSLFPIVSAASIAAKVTRDAIIDNWTFVEPINTNSYASASSSKKLKSENSSIDVSEDHDQPMKLGSGYPGDPNTVAWLKNNLDSVFGLPQLARFSWSTVKNLLESNSHCVNWMDDNENVFKTYGNNEPSSIKKLGVQSISSM
;
A
#
# COMPACT_ATOMS: atom_id res chain seq x y z
N MET A 1 41.68 -36.64 29.92
CA MET A 1 40.33 -36.96 29.41
C MET A 1 39.34 -35.91 29.92
N ALA A 2 39.09 -34.85 29.15
CA ALA A 2 38.06 -33.86 29.46
C ALA A 2 36.93 -34.02 28.45
N LYS A 3 35.76 -34.49 28.90
CA LYS A 3 34.56 -34.67 28.08
C LYS A 3 34.00 -33.29 27.71
N ARG A 4 34.05 -32.94 26.43
CA ARG A 4 33.30 -31.81 25.85
C ARG A 4 31.81 -32.14 25.92
N ALA A 5 31.06 -31.40 26.71
CA ALA A 5 29.61 -31.40 26.67
C ALA A 5 29.16 -30.72 25.37
N ARG A 6 28.43 -31.47 24.54
CA ARG A 6 27.80 -31.01 23.31
C ARG A 6 26.59 -30.18 23.73
N LYS A 7 26.67 -28.86 23.53
CA LYS A 7 25.56 -27.94 23.73
C LYS A 7 24.56 -28.23 22.60
N GLU A 8 23.43 -28.85 22.94
CA GLU A 8 22.30 -29.00 22.03
C GLU A 8 21.80 -27.59 21.69
N SER A 9 21.91 -27.23 20.40
CA SER A 9 21.33 -26.01 19.84
C SER A 9 19.82 -26.23 19.72
N THR A 10 19.05 -25.60 20.60
CA THR A 10 17.60 -25.46 20.45
C THR A 10 17.32 -24.69 19.15
N GLY A 11 16.63 -25.35 18.23
CA GLY A 11 16.30 -24.82 16.90
C GLY A 11 15.24 -23.72 16.95
N GLU A 12 15.66 -22.51 17.35
CA GLU A 12 14.83 -21.29 17.28
C GLU A 12 15.29 -20.31 16.18
N GLU A 13 16.30 -20.64 15.37
CA GLU A 13 16.87 -19.72 14.36
C GLU A 13 16.30 -19.84 12.93
N ASP A 14 15.26 -20.66 12.69
CA ASP A 14 14.74 -20.94 11.32
C ASP A 14 13.28 -20.48 11.06
N GLN A 15 12.76 -19.45 11.74
CA GLN A 15 11.55 -18.75 11.23
C GLN A 15 11.96 -17.60 10.30
N VAL A 16 12.48 -17.99 9.14
CA VAL A 16 12.82 -17.11 8.01
C VAL A 16 11.56 -16.43 7.49
N HIS A 17 11.55 -15.09 7.50
CA HIS A 17 10.71 -14.16 6.73
C HIS A 17 9.49 -14.77 5.99
N ALA A 18 8.47 -15.20 6.72
CA ALA A 18 7.21 -15.57 6.08
C ALA A 18 6.56 -14.31 5.49
N LEU A 19 6.27 -14.34 4.18
CA LEU A 19 5.53 -13.29 3.50
C LEU A 19 4.19 -13.06 4.21
N PRO A 20 3.69 -11.81 4.29
CA PRO A 20 2.41 -11.55 4.91
C PRO A 20 1.31 -12.32 4.17
N PRO A 21 0.32 -12.90 4.89
CA PRO A 21 -0.77 -13.66 4.25
C PRO A 21 -1.66 -12.78 3.37
N SER A 22 -1.56 -11.46 3.51
CA SER A 22 -2.22 -10.48 2.66
C SER A 22 -1.59 -10.31 1.28
N MET A 23 -0.43 -10.90 1.01
CA MET A 23 0.14 -10.93 -0.34
C MET A 23 -0.35 -12.13 -1.15
N ASN A 24 -0.74 -11.88 -2.40
CA ASN A 24 -1.07 -12.91 -3.38
C ASN A 24 0.20 -13.54 -4.00
N GLY A 25 1.08 -14.14 -3.18
CA GLY A 25 2.21 -14.98 -3.60
C GLY A 25 3.06 -14.43 -4.77
N ASP A 26 3.58 -15.32 -5.60
CA ASP A 26 4.46 -15.01 -6.74
C ASP A 26 3.69 -14.49 -7.99
N GLN A 27 2.44 -14.06 -7.84
CA GLN A 27 1.64 -13.59 -8.97
C GLN A 27 1.79 -12.07 -9.16
N PRO A 28 1.90 -11.59 -10.42
CA PRO A 28 1.94 -10.15 -10.68
C PRO A 28 0.68 -9.44 -10.18
N LEU A 29 0.85 -8.26 -9.56
CA LEU A 29 -0.26 -7.42 -9.12
C LEU A 29 -0.92 -6.73 -10.33
N GLN A 30 -1.88 -7.41 -10.95
CA GLN A 30 -2.60 -6.90 -12.14
C GLN A 30 -3.90 -6.17 -11.81
N THR A 31 -4.49 -6.41 -10.66
CA THR A 31 -5.73 -5.73 -10.23
C THR A 31 -5.73 -5.53 -8.72
N SER A 32 -6.38 -4.48 -8.27
CA SER A 32 -6.59 -4.20 -6.85
C SER A 32 -7.41 -5.31 -6.20
N TYR A 33 -7.00 -5.79 -5.02
CA TYR A 33 -7.74 -6.81 -4.26
C TYR A 33 -7.91 -6.42 -2.78
N SER A 34 -8.74 -7.16 -2.05
CA SER A 34 -8.84 -7.07 -0.59
C SER A 34 -8.43 -8.41 0.02
N TYR A 35 -7.72 -8.36 1.14
CA TYR A 35 -7.46 -9.51 2.00
C TYR A 35 -8.12 -9.27 3.35
N HIS A 36 -8.69 -10.31 3.94
CA HIS A 36 -9.26 -10.26 5.27
C HIS A 36 -8.79 -11.45 6.10
N SER A 37 -8.37 -11.20 7.34
CA SER A 37 -8.17 -12.27 8.31
C SER A 37 -9.50 -12.92 8.71
N ASN A 38 -9.42 -14.07 9.40
CA ASN A 38 -10.57 -14.63 10.08
C ASN A 38 -11.17 -13.63 11.08
N VAL A 39 -12.50 -13.69 11.25
CA VAL A 39 -13.23 -12.94 12.28
C VAL A 39 -13.56 -13.93 13.40
N PRO A 40 -12.97 -13.80 14.60
CA PRO A 40 -13.29 -14.68 15.71
C PRO A 40 -14.68 -14.35 16.26
N ASP A 41 -15.37 -15.36 16.80
CA ASP A 41 -16.75 -15.27 17.27
C ASP A 41 -16.95 -14.15 18.30
N ILE A 42 -15.94 -13.87 19.12
CA ILE A 42 -15.98 -12.78 20.10
C ILE A 42 -16.29 -11.41 19.48
N LEU A 43 -15.87 -11.16 18.23
CA LEU A 43 -16.13 -9.91 17.52
C LEU A 43 -17.53 -9.85 16.87
N LEU A 44 -18.22 -10.99 16.75
CA LEU A 44 -19.60 -11.05 16.27
C LEU A 44 -20.59 -10.74 17.41
N ASP A 45 -20.22 -11.12 18.64
CA ASP A 45 -21.05 -10.97 19.84
C ASP A 45 -20.78 -9.68 20.63
N SER A 46 -19.79 -8.88 20.21
CA SER A 46 -19.35 -7.67 20.93
C SER A 46 -19.52 -6.40 20.10
N LYS A 47 -19.56 -5.25 20.78
CA LYS A 47 -19.30 -3.95 20.15
C LYS A 47 -17.83 -3.85 19.79
N VAL A 48 -17.53 -3.38 18.58
CA VAL A 48 -16.17 -3.39 18.01
C VAL A 48 -15.70 -1.97 17.68
N ILE A 49 -14.42 -1.71 17.94
CA ILE A 49 -13.71 -0.53 17.44
C ILE A 49 -12.85 -0.90 16.24
N MET A 50 -12.62 0.05 15.34
CA MET A 50 -11.77 -0.13 14.16
C MET A 50 -10.78 1.02 14.03
N GLY A 51 -9.56 0.71 13.60
CA GLY A 51 -8.56 1.66 13.12
C GLY A 51 -8.39 1.55 11.62
N VAL A 52 -8.15 2.68 10.95
CA VAL A 52 -7.88 2.78 9.50
C VAL A 52 -6.63 3.61 9.28
N ASP A 53 -5.68 3.09 8.49
CA ASP A 53 -4.50 3.81 8.02
C ASP A 53 -4.12 3.35 6.61
N GLU A 54 -3.17 4.04 5.98
CA GLU A 54 -2.70 3.81 4.62
C GLU A 54 -1.18 3.80 4.50
N ALA A 55 -0.67 3.12 3.47
CA ALA A 55 0.74 3.11 3.12
C ALA A 55 0.92 3.27 1.61
N GLY A 56 1.88 4.12 1.21
CA GLY A 56 2.25 4.28 -0.20
C GLY A 56 1.41 5.30 -0.96
N ARG A 57 0.92 6.35 -0.31
CA ARG A 57 0.15 7.39 -1.00
C ARG A 57 0.98 8.25 -1.95
N GLY A 58 2.15 8.74 -1.51
CA GLY A 58 3.01 9.65 -2.28
C GLY A 58 3.91 9.04 -3.37
N PRO A 59 4.40 7.79 -3.25
CA PRO A 59 5.27 7.16 -4.25
C PRO A 59 4.72 7.20 -5.68
N VAL A 60 5.61 7.39 -6.64
CA VAL A 60 5.34 7.25 -8.07
C VAL A 60 5.41 5.79 -8.52
N LEU A 61 6.02 4.92 -7.70
CA LEU A 61 6.11 3.48 -7.93
C LEU A 61 5.33 2.69 -6.86
N GLY A 62 4.73 1.57 -7.28
CA GLY A 62 4.13 0.59 -6.39
C GLY A 62 2.69 0.86 -5.98
N PRO A 63 2.08 -0.05 -5.21
CA PRO A 63 0.67 0.05 -4.83
C PRO A 63 0.44 1.07 -3.69
N LEU A 64 -0.82 1.48 -3.53
CA LEU A 64 -1.33 2.15 -2.34
C LEU A 64 -2.12 1.10 -1.53
N VAL A 65 -1.78 0.91 -0.26
CA VAL A 65 -2.44 -0.09 0.59
C VAL A 65 -3.19 0.61 1.70
N TYR A 66 -4.48 0.37 1.80
CA TYR A 66 -5.29 0.70 2.97
C TYR A 66 -5.32 -0.48 3.92
N GLY A 67 -5.11 -0.25 5.20
CA GLY A 67 -5.19 -1.25 6.25
C GLY A 67 -6.30 -0.91 7.24
N ILE A 68 -6.97 -1.93 7.74
CA ILE A 68 -7.84 -1.84 8.90
C ILE A 68 -7.46 -2.90 9.94
N ALA A 69 -7.64 -2.56 11.20
CA ALA A 69 -7.59 -3.50 12.32
C ALA A 69 -8.81 -3.23 13.21
N TYR A 70 -9.38 -4.27 13.79
CA TYR A 70 -10.57 -4.15 14.64
C TYR A 70 -10.60 -5.21 15.74
N CYS A 71 -11.07 -4.80 16.92
CA CYS A 71 -11.20 -5.63 18.12
C CYS A 71 -12.40 -5.18 18.95
N SER A 72 -12.81 -5.96 19.95
CA SER A 72 -13.88 -5.54 20.85
C SER A 72 -13.49 -4.26 21.61
N VAL A 73 -14.49 -3.47 21.98
CA VAL A 73 -14.30 -2.27 22.82
C VAL A 73 -13.57 -2.64 24.12
N ASP A 74 -13.92 -3.78 24.71
CA ASP A 74 -13.34 -4.25 25.98
C ASP A 74 -11.85 -4.63 25.85
N TYR A 75 -11.37 -4.93 24.63
CA TYR A 75 -9.97 -5.26 24.38
C TYR A 75 -9.08 -4.04 24.11
N GLU A 76 -9.67 -2.84 23.97
CA GLU A 76 -8.91 -1.63 23.61
C GLU A 76 -7.76 -1.33 24.59
N ASP A 77 -8.00 -1.49 25.89
CA ASP A 77 -6.98 -1.23 26.91
C ASP A 77 -5.87 -2.28 26.88
N THR A 78 -6.20 -3.55 26.66
CA THR A 78 -5.19 -4.61 26.48
C THR A 78 -4.37 -4.40 25.20
N LEU A 79 -4.97 -3.83 24.14
CA LEU A 79 -4.24 -3.50 22.91
C LEU A 79 -3.18 -2.40 23.14
N LYS A 80 -3.39 -1.46 24.08
CA LYS A 80 -2.38 -0.46 24.46
C LYS A 80 -1.12 -1.14 25.01
N GLU A 81 -1.29 -2.19 25.81
CA GLU A 81 -0.20 -2.99 26.39
C GLU A 81 0.49 -3.89 25.34
N ALA A 82 -0.17 -4.16 24.22
CA ALA A 82 0.38 -4.95 23.12
C ALA A 82 1.48 -4.22 22.31
N GLY A 83 1.89 -2.99 22.68
CA GLY A 83 3.10 -2.38 22.16
C GLY A 83 3.03 -1.91 20.70
N PHE A 84 1.82 -1.72 20.16
CA PHE A 84 1.63 -1.09 18.85
C PHE A 84 1.92 0.43 18.87
N ALA A 85 2.10 1.06 20.04
CA ALA A 85 2.18 2.51 20.17
C ALA A 85 3.58 3.15 19.96
N ASP A 86 4.68 2.39 19.93
CA ASP A 86 6.02 2.99 19.88
C ASP A 86 6.44 3.32 18.44
N SER A 87 6.17 4.57 18.03
CA SER A 87 6.12 5.05 16.64
C SER A 87 7.40 5.75 16.14
N LYS A 88 8.56 5.57 16.79
CA LYS A 88 9.82 5.99 16.14
C LYS A 88 10.10 5.07 14.98
N ALA A 89 10.39 5.66 13.81
CA ALA A 89 10.71 5.02 12.53
C ALA A 89 11.04 3.53 12.66
N LEU A 90 9.99 2.69 12.63
CA LEU A 90 10.14 1.27 12.88
C LEU A 90 11.01 0.67 11.79
N THR A 91 12.00 -0.15 12.16
CA THR A 91 12.80 -0.88 11.17
C THR A 91 11.93 -1.90 10.42
N ALA A 92 12.36 -2.36 9.24
CA ALA A 92 11.66 -3.44 8.53
C ALA A 92 11.48 -4.68 9.42
N GLN A 93 12.50 -5.02 10.21
CA GLN A 93 12.45 -6.13 11.16
C GLN A 93 11.42 -5.91 12.27
N SER A 94 11.38 -4.71 12.86
CA SER A 94 10.37 -4.36 13.88
C SER A 94 8.95 -4.45 13.33
N ARG A 95 8.72 -4.01 12.09
CA ARG A 95 7.41 -4.11 11.43
C ARG A 95 6.99 -5.57 11.22
N GLN A 96 7.92 -6.44 10.81
CA GLN A 96 7.65 -7.87 10.66
C GLN A 96 7.28 -8.52 12.00
N SER A 97 8.00 -8.22 13.08
CA SER A 97 7.64 -8.73 14.42
C SER A 97 6.25 -8.27 14.86
N LEU A 98 5.87 -7.03 14.57
CA LEU A 98 4.53 -6.52 14.86
C LEU A 98 3.45 -7.19 13.99
N LEU A 99 3.73 -7.54 12.74
CA LEU A 99 2.81 -8.34 11.93
C LEU A 99 2.61 -9.74 12.53
N HIS A 100 3.69 -10.43 12.93
CA HIS A 100 3.57 -11.72 13.61
C HIS A 100 2.73 -11.61 14.88
N LYS A 101 2.92 -10.53 15.64
CA LYS A 101 2.08 -10.24 16.81
C LYS A 101 0.62 -10.07 16.42
N LEU A 102 0.33 -9.29 15.39
CA LEU A 102 -1.01 -9.06 14.87
C LEU A 102 -1.69 -10.38 14.45
N ILE A 103 -0.95 -11.28 13.79
CA ILE A 103 -1.43 -12.63 13.42
C ILE A 103 -1.68 -13.51 14.67
N SER A 104 -0.79 -13.42 15.66
CA SER A 104 -0.91 -14.20 16.91
C SER A 104 -2.10 -13.79 17.79
N LEU A 105 -2.62 -12.57 17.61
CA LEU A 105 -3.79 -12.06 18.32
C LEU A 105 -5.12 -12.37 17.62
N SER A 106 -5.15 -13.35 16.71
CA SER A 106 -6.30 -13.68 15.85
C SER A 106 -7.57 -14.12 16.60
N ASP A 107 -7.47 -14.49 17.88
CA ASP A 107 -8.63 -14.78 18.73
C ASP A 107 -9.31 -13.52 19.29
N GLN A 108 -8.63 -12.36 19.28
CA GLN A 108 -9.09 -11.10 19.90
C GLN A 108 -9.17 -9.94 18.91
N LEU A 109 -8.43 -10.01 17.82
CA LEU A 109 -8.26 -8.95 16.84
C LEU A 109 -8.27 -9.53 15.44
N SER A 110 -8.92 -8.79 14.54
CA SER A 110 -8.93 -9.07 13.11
C SER A 110 -8.40 -7.87 12.35
N TRP A 111 -7.98 -8.11 11.12
CA TRP A 111 -7.46 -7.08 10.24
C TRP A 111 -7.76 -7.38 8.79
N SER A 112 -7.66 -6.36 7.96
CA SER A 112 -7.85 -6.48 6.52
C SER A 112 -7.04 -5.42 5.81
N VAL A 113 -6.75 -5.65 4.54
CA VAL A 113 -6.11 -4.66 3.69
C VAL A 113 -6.83 -4.58 2.34
N ARG A 114 -6.85 -3.39 1.76
CA ARG A 114 -7.21 -3.13 0.37
C ARG A 114 -5.95 -2.67 -0.35
N VAL A 115 -5.44 -3.51 -1.25
CA VAL A 115 -4.29 -3.19 -2.08
C VAL A 115 -4.80 -2.57 -3.38
N MET A 116 -4.44 -1.31 -3.63
CA MET A 116 -4.75 -0.58 -4.86
C MET A 116 -3.56 -0.66 -5.82
N ALA A 117 -3.77 -1.32 -6.96
CA ALA A 117 -2.72 -1.52 -7.94
C ALA A 117 -2.39 -0.23 -8.71
N PRO A 118 -1.12 0.02 -9.10
CA PRO A 118 -0.70 1.25 -9.77
C PRO A 118 -1.50 1.56 -11.04
N GLN A 119 -1.80 0.54 -11.83
CA GLN A 119 -2.59 0.64 -13.05
C GLN A 119 -4.06 1.00 -12.78
N ASP A 120 -4.67 0.49 -11.70
CA ASP A 120 -6.04 0.85 -11.33
C ASP A 120 -6.10 2.31 -10.85
N ILE A 121 -5.10 2.73 -10.05
CA ILE A 121 -4.96 4.12 -9.63
C ILE A 121 -4.84 5.03 -10.85
N SER A 122 -3.96 4.66 -11.79
CA SER A 122 -3.69 5.42 -13.01
C SER A 122 -4.92 5.47 -13.90
N ALA A 123 -5.58 4.34 -14.15
CA ALA A 123 -6.80 4.25 -14.95
C ALA A 123 -7.93 5.09 -14.35
N GLY A 124 -8.10 5.08 -13.02
CA GLY A 124 -9.10 5.91 -12.35
C GLY A 124 -8.84 7.41 -12.54
N MET A 125 -7.58 7.85 -12.43
CA MET A 125 -7.20 9.27 -12.53
C MET A 125 -7.13 9.79 -13.97
N LEU A 126 -6.78 8.93 -14.94
CA LEU A 126 -6.56 9.30 -16.34
C LEU A 126 -7.77 9.02 -17.26
N LYS A 127 -8.85 8.42 -16.76
CA LYS A 127 -10.06 8.24 -17.57
C LYS A 127 -10.72 9.58 -17.92
N LYS A 128 -11.52 9.58 -18.98
CA LYS A 128 -12.25 10.75 -19.53
C LYS A 128 -12.89 11.66 -18.48
N VAL A 129 -13.62 11.09 -17.52
CA VAL A 129 -14.10 11.83 -16.33
C VAL A 129 -13.18 11.47 -15.16
N PRO A 130 -12.19 12.30 -14.82
CA PRO A 130 -11.16 11.90 -13.86
C PRO A 130 -11.74 11.52 -12.50
N TYR A 131 -11.29 10.39 -11.96
CA TYR A 131 -11.58 9.99 -10.59
C TYR A 131 -10.32 10.14 -9.75
N ASN A 132 -10.23 11.27 -9.06
CA ASN A 132 -9.03 11.67 -8.33
C ASN A 132 -8.67 10.69 -7.21
N LEU A 133 -7.41 10.78 -6.76
CA LEU A 133 -6.87 9.88 -5.72
C LEU A 133 -7.64 9.97 -4.39
N ASN A 134 -8.12 11.15 -3.98
CA ASN A 134 -8.89 11.27 -2.74
C ASN A 134 -10.19 10.46 -2.79
N ALA A 135 -10.90 10.51 -3.92
CA ALA A 135 -12.15 9.80 -4.08
C ALA A 135 -11.91 8.27 -4.11
N GLN A 136 -10.90 7.83 -4.86
CA GLN A 136 -10.45 6.43 -4.84
C GLN A 136 -10.04 5.94 -3.44
N SER A 137 -9.32 6.78 -2.68
CA SER A 137 -8.94 6.52 -1.28
C SER A 137 -10.13 6.38 -0.33
N HIS A 138 -11.13 7.26 -0.46
CA HIS A 138 -12.35 7.15 0.36
C HIS A 138 -13.11 5.86 0.04
N ASP A 139 -13.24 5.49 -1.23
CA ASP A 139 -13.89 4.24 -1.64
C ASP A 139 -13.18 3.01 -1.07
N ALA A 140 -11.85 3.01 -1.04
CA ALA A 140 -11.08 1.92 -0.43
C ALA A 140 -11.42 1.75 1.05
N THR A 141 -11.53 2.86 1.79
CA THR A 141 -11.95 2.83 3.20
C THR A 141 -13.41 2.38 3.35
N PHE A 142 -14.31 2.90 2.50
CA PHE A 142 -15.74 2.53 2.54
C PHE A 142 -15.94 1.05 2.24
N SER A 143 -15.20 0.49 1.27
CA SER A 143 -15.23 -0.93 0.94
C SER A 143 -14.81 -1.76 2.16
N LEU A 144 -13.69 -1.43 2.80
CA LEU A 144 -13.19 -2.18 3.96
C LEU A 144 -14.18 -2.16 5.14
N ILE A 145 -14.79 -1.00 5.42
CA ILE A 145 -15.83 -0.90 6.45
C ILE A 145 -17.05 -1.74 6.07
N THR A 146 -17.51 -1.65 4.82
CA THR A 146 -18.66 -2.41 4.31
C THR A 146 -18.42 -3.92 4.38
N ASP A 147 -17.21 -4.37 4.01
CA ASP A 147 -16.82 -5.78 4.04
C ASP A 147 -16.86 -6.31 5.48
N VAL A 148 -16.43 -5.54 6.48
CA VAL A 148 -16.51 -5.92 7.89
C VAL A 148 -17.95 -5.98 8.39
N LEU A 149 -18.77 -4.98 8.08
CA LEU A 149 -20.20 -4.99 8.43
C LEU A 149 -20.93 -6.18 7.81
N SER A 150 -20.59 -6.55 6.56
CA SER A 150 -21.20 -7.69 5.87
C SER A 150 -20.94 -9.05 6.54
N LYS A 151 -19.90 -9.13 7.39
CA LYS A 151 -19.57 -10.33 8.18
C LYS A 151 -20.34 -10.40 9.50
N GLY A 152 -21.21 -9.44 9.79
CA GLY A 152 -21.99 -9.39 11.03
C GLY A 152 -21.31 -8.68 12.20
N VAL A 153 -20.14 -8.06 11.98
CA VAL A 153 -19.44 -7.30 13.01
C VAL A 153 -20.19 -6.00 13.33
N GLN A 154 -20.40 -5.73 14.61
CA GLN A 154 -21.11 -4.54 15.09
C GLN A 154 -20.10 -3.43 15.43
N LEU A 155 -19.80 -2.58 14.44
CA LEU A 155 -18.90 -1.45 14.61
C LEU A 155 -19.56 -0.33 15.42
N GLU A 156 -19.00 -0.01 16.58
CA GLU A 156 -19.41 1.12 17.42
C GLU A 156 -18.67 2.40 17.01
N HIS A 157 -17.35 2.32 16.81
CA HIS A 157 -16.51 3.48 16.51
C HIS A 157 -15.35 3.15 15.58
N VAL A 158 -15.05 4.06 14.65
CA VAL A 158 -13.94 3.94 13.70
C VAL A 158 -13.02 5.16 13.82
N TYR A 159 -11.74 4.89 14.03
CA TYR A 159 -10.66 5.88 14.08
C TYR A 159 -9.89 5.85 12.77
N VAL A 160 -9.69 7.00 12.13
CA VAL A 160 -9.11 7.08 10.79
C VAL A 160 -7.94 8.06 10.79
N ASP A 161 -6.78 7.61 10.30
CA ASP A 161 -5.67 8.52 9.97
C ASP A 161 -5.95 9.24 8.65
N THR A 162 -5.58 10.52 8.59
CA THR A 162 -5.69 11.29 7.35
C THR A 162 -4.55 12.28 7.17
N VAL A 163 -4.11 12.39 5.91
CA VAL A 163 -3.24 13.45 5.42
C VAL A 163 -4.01 14.70 4.95
N GLY A 164 -5.34 14.65 4.95
CA GLY A 164 -6.22 15.71 4.42
C GLY A 164 -7.08 16.40 5.48
N PRO A 165 -8.05 17.23 5.07
CA PRO A 165 -8.94 17.93 5.99
C PRO A 165 -9.88 16.95 6.73
N ALA A 166 -9.52 16.59 7.96
CA ALA A 166 -10.23 15.62 8.79
C ALA A 166 -11.75 15.83 8.84
N LYS A 167 -12.20 17.08 9.04
CA LYS A 167 -13.64 17.41 9.14
C LYS A 167 -14.42 17.01 7.89
N SER A 168 -13.90 17.30 6.70
CA SER A 168 -14.61 16.97 5.46
C SER A 168 -14.67 15.46 5.24
N TYR A 169 -13.63 14.72 5.64
CA TYR A 169 -13.62 13.28 5.49
C TYR A 169 -14.56 12.62 6.51
N GLN A 170 -14.52 13.07 7.76
CA GLN A 170 -15.41 12.59 8.81
C GLN A 170 -16.89 12.76 8.43
N SER A 171 -17.29 13.94 7.94
CA SER A 171 -18.68 14.15 7.50
C SER A 171 -19.10 13.22 6.36
N LYS A 172 -18.17 12.80 5.48
CA LYS A 172 -18.49 11.83 4.43
C LYS A 172 -18.72 10.43 5.01
N LEU A 173 -17.90 10.03 5.99
CA LEU A 173 -18.04 8.75 6.68
C LEU A 173 -19.33 8.69 7.49
N GLU A 174 -19.65 9.73 8.26
CA GLU A 174 -20.88 9.84 9.06
C GLU A 174 -22.15 9.79 8.18
N VAL A 175 -22.11 10.39 6.98
CA VAL A 175 -23.22 10.31 6.02
C VAL A 175 -23.35 8.90 5.44
N ALA A 176 -22.24 8.23 5.15
CA ALA A 176 -22.25 6.88 4.57
C ALA A 176 -22.64 5.80 5.60
N PHE A 177 -22.26 5.99 6.87
CA PHE A 177 -22.44 5.03 7.95
C PHE A 177 -23.03 5.71 9.20
N PRO A 178 -24.32 6.07 9.19
CA PRO A 178 -24.93 6.94 10.22
C PRO A 178 -25.02 6.34 11.62
N ASN A 179 -24.86 5.03 11.76
CA ASN A 179 -24.95 4.32 13.04
C ASN A 179 -23.58 4.04 13.68
N ILE A 180 -22.49 4.54 13.10
CA ILE A 180 -21.12 4.31 13.56
C ILE A 180 -20.51 5.64 13.98
N GLY A 181 -19.83 5.68 15.13
CA GLY A 181 -19.04 6.83 15.55
C GLY A 181 -17.75 6.94 14.72
N PHE A 182 -17.37 8.17 14.32
CA PHE A 182 -16.12 8.40 13.60
C PHE A 182 -15.25 9.43 14.29
N THR A 183 -13.95 9.15 14.36
CA THR A 183 -12.92 10.12 14.70
C THR A 183 -11.87 10.12 13.59
N VAL A 184 -11.84 11.19 12.79
CA VAL A 184 -10.79 11.37 11.80
C VAL A 184 -9.76 12.36 12.35
N ALA A 185 -8.50 11.96 12.38
CA ALA A 185 -7.41 12.79 12.90
C ALA A 185 -6.15 12.60 12.07
N SER A 186 -5.28 13.61 12.06
CA SER A 186 -3.92 13.45 11.53
C SER A 186 -3.02 12.83 12.59
N LYS A 187 -2.13 11.91 12.18
CA LYS A 187 -1.26 11.13 13.07
C LYS A 187 -2.07 10.28 14.06
N ALA A 188 -3.21 9.77 13.60
CA ALA A 188 -4.10 8.95 14.41
C ALA A 188 -3.43 7.63 14.83
N ASP A 189 -2.48 7.14 14.05
CA ASP A 189 -1.61 5.99 14.40
C ASP A 189 -0.82 6.21 15.69
N SER A 190 -0.42 7.45 15.98
CA SER A 190 0.28 7.84 17.21
C SER A 190 -0.66 8.09 18.40
N LEU A 191 -1.97 8.18 18.14
CA LEU A 191 -2.99 8.50 19.15
C LEU A 191 -3.80 7.27 19.57
N PHE A 192 -4.06 6.37 18.63
CA PHE A 192 -4.96 5.23 18.81
C PHE A 192 -4.21 3.93 18.44
N PRO A 193 -3.98 3.01 19.39
CA PRO A 193 -3.27 1.75 19.13
C PRO A 193 -3.90 0.92 18.01
N ILE A 194 -5.23 0.96 17.86
CA ILE A 194 -5.93 0.24 16.79
C ILE A 194 -5.60 0.79 15.40
N VAL A 195 -5.38 2.11 15.28
CA VAL A 195 -4.90 2.73 14.03
C VAL A 195 -3.45 2.35 13.78
N SER A 196 -2.63 2.24 14.83
CA SER A 196 -1.26 1.72 14.69
C SER A 196 -1.22 0.26 14.23
N ALA A 197 -2.14 -0.60 14.70
CA ALA A 197 -2.26 -1.96 14.19
C ALA A 197 -2.62 -1.97 12.68
N ALA A 198 -3.57 -1.12 12.26
CA ALA A 198 -3.94 -0.95 10.85
C ALA A 198 -2.77 -0.44 9.99
N SER A 199 -2.01 0.51 10.52
CA SER A 199 -0.77 1.07 9.97
C SER A 199 0.29 -0.01 9.69
N ILE A 200 0.51 -0.92 10.63
CA ILE A 200 1.41 -2.07 10.44
C ILE A 200 0.92 -2.98 9.31
N ALA A 201 -0.37 -3.34 9.29
CA ALA A 201 -0.93 -4.18 8.25
C ALA A 201 -0.73 -3.57 6.85
N ALA A 202 -0.98 -2.26 6.70
CA ALA A 202 -0.78 -1.54 5.44
C ALA A 202 0.69 -1.50 5.02
N LYS A 203 1.59 -1.09 5.93
CA LYS A 203 3.02 -0.89 5.65
C LYS A 203 3.72 -2.21 5.31
N VAL A 204 3.52 -3.27 6.11
CA VAL A 204 4.16 -4.57 5.86
C VAL A 204 3.65 -5.20 4.57
N THR A 205 2.34 -5.12 4.30
CA THR A 205 1.80 -5.62 3.03
C THR A 205 2.40 -4.88 1.84
N ARG A 206 2.44 -3.55 1.89
CA ARG A 206 3.04 -2.74 0.81
C ARG A 206 4.51 -3.08 0.59
N ASP A 207 5.29 -3.09 1.66
CA ASP A 207 6.73 -3.33 1.58
C ASP A 207 7.00 -4.73 1.00
N ALA A 208 6.27 -5.75 1.45
CA ALA A 208 6.37 -7.09 0.90
C ALA A 208 6.03 -7.15 -0.60
N ILE A 209 4.99 -6.44 -1.06
CA ILE A 209 4.63 -6.38 -2.49
C ILE A 209 5.74 -5.74 -3.31
N ILE A 210 6.37 -4.67 -2.79
CA ILE A 210 7.45 -3.99 -3.49
C ILE A 210 8.72 -4.85 -3.53
N ASP A 211 9.07 -5.47 -2.41
CA ASP A 211 10.28 -6.31 -2.30
C ASP A 211 10.20 -7.59 -3.15
N ASN A 212 8.98 -8.06 -3.44
CA ASN A 212 8.68 -9.25 -4.22
C ASN A 212 7.91 -8.91 -5.51
N TRP A 213 8.08 -7.69 -6.03
CA TRP A 213 7.33 -7.26 -7.22
C TRP A 213 7.66 -8.14 -8.41
N THR A 214 6.63 -8.75 -9.00
CA THR A 214 6.75 -9.55 -10.22
C THR A 214 6.28 -8.72 -11.41
N PHE A 215 7.20 -8.42 -12.33
CA PHE A 215 6.88 -7.69 -13.56
C PHE A 215 6.14 -8.59 -14.56
N VAL A 216 5.11 -8.03 -15.19
CA VAL A 216 4.40 -8.69 -16.29
C VAL A 216 5.14 -8.46 -17.61
N GLU A 217 5.82 -7.32 -17.71
CA GLU A 217 6.62 -6.92 -18.84
C GLU A 217 7.92 -7.73 -18.92
N PRO A 218 8.45 -8.01 -20.13
CA PRO A 218 9.71 -8.70 -20.33
C PRO A 218 10.89 -7.76 -20.03
N ILE A 219 11.02 -7.34 -18.77
CA ILE A 219 12.15 -6.54 -18.30
C ILE A 219 13.33 -7.48 -18.06
N ASN A 220 14.55 -7.06 -18.39
CA ASN A 220 15.75 -7.84 -18.08
C ASN A 220 15.92 -7.95 -16.55
N THR A 221 15.40 -9.02 -15.95
CA THR A 221 15.36 -9.19 -14.49
C THR A 221 16.73 -9.45 -13.87
N ASN A 222 17.72 -9.89 -14.68
CA ASN A 222 19.07 -10.18 -14.22
C ASN A 222 19.81 -8.95 -13.69
N SER A 223 19.32 -7.73 -13.98
CA SER A 223 19.88 -6.47 -13.49
C SER A 223 19.19 -5.89 -12.25
N TYR A 224 18.29 -6.61 -11.57
CA TYR A 224 17.64 -6.11 -10.35
C TYR A 224 18.04 -6.93 -9.13
N ALA A 225 18.69 -6.29 -8.16
CA ALA A 225 18.89 -6.86 -6.83
C ALA A 225 17.61 -6.57 -6.05
N SER A 226 16.78 -7.60 -5.88
CA SER A 226 15.86 -7.64 -4.75
C SER A 226 16.66 -7.39 -3.47
N ALA A 227 16.17 -6.51 -2.60
CA ALA A 227 16.86 -6.06 -1.41
C ALA A 227 17.14 -7.18 -0.38
N SER A 228 16.76 -8.44 -0.62
CA SER A 228 16.83 -9.52 0.37
C SER A 228 17.40 -10.87 -0.09
N SER A 229 17.85 -11.06 -1.33
CA SER A 229 18.45 -12.35 -1.72
C SER A 229 19.92 -12.48 -1.31
N SER A 230 20.13 -13.10 -0.15
CA SER A 230 21.43 -13.46 0.43
C SER A 230 22.19 -14.50 -0.39
N LYS A 231 23.53 -14.32 -0.43
CA LYS A 231 24.60 -15.35 -0.47
C LYS A 231 24.24 -16.68 -1.17
N LYS A 232 24.68 -16.84 -2.42
CA LYS A 232 24.91 -18.17 -3.01
C LYS A 232 26.37 -18.30 -3.45
N LEU A 233 26.95 -19.45 -3.09
CA LEU A 233 28.36 -19.83 -3.19
C LEU A 233 29.01 -19.48 -4.55
N LYS A 234 30.24 -18.93 -4.48
CA LYS A 234 31.19 -18.90 -5.60
C LYS A 234 31.65 -20.32 -5.92
N SER A 235 31.51 -20.75 -7.18
CA SER A 235 32.32 -21.83 -7.76
C SER A 235 33.36 -21.21 -8.70
N GLU A 236 34.64 -21.50 -8.45
CA GLU A 236 35.76 -21.07 -9.28
C GLU A 236 35.84 -21.88 -10.58
N ASN A 237 35.87 -21.17 -11.72
CA ASN A 237 36.75 -21.36 -12.89
C ASN A 237 36.04 -21.00 -14.19
N SER A 238 36.41 -19.88 -14.79
CA SER A 238 37.06 -19.86 -16.11
C SER A 238 37.26 -18.41 -16.57
N SER A 239 38.46 -18.17 -17.05
CA SER A 239 39.00 -16.90 -17.54
C SER A 239 38.46 -16.59 -18.93
N ILE A 240 37.92 -15.38 -19.13
CA ILE A 240 37.97 -14.61 -20.37
C ILE A 240 37.70 -13.14 -20.02
N ASP A 241 38.60 -12.29 -20.51
CA ASP A 241 38.72 -10.86 -20.25
C ASP A 241 37.99 -10.08 -21.36
N VAL A 242 36.86 -9.43 -21.04
CA VAL A 242 36.16 -8.48 -21.93
C VAL A 242 35.50 -7.39 -21.07
N SER A 243 36.14 -6.22 -21.03
CA SER A 243 35.63 -4.87 -20.66
C SER A 243 34.47 -4.81 -19.64
N GLU A 244 34.83 -4.58 -18.38
CA GLU A 244 33.92 -4.24 -17.28
C GLU A 244 33.39 -2.80 -17.43
N ASP A 245 32.11 -2.65 -17.78
CA ASP A 245 31.36 -1.43 -17.46
C ASP A 245 29.93 -1.81 -17.02
N HIS A 246 29.68 -1.60 -15.72
CA HIS A 246 28.37 -1.49 -15.06
C HIS A 246 27.42 -2.71 -14.97
N ASP A 247 27.86 -3.80 -14.35
CA ASP A 247 26.98 -4.89 -13.89
C ASP A 247 26.54 -4.74 -12.41
N GLN A 248 26.24 -3.50 -11.99
CA GLN A 248 25.60 -3.26 -10.69
C GLN A 248 24.07 -3.35 -10.87
N PRO A 249 23.38 -4.20 -10.10
CA PRO A 249 21.94 -4.29 -10.18
C PRO A 249 21.29 -2.93 -9.88
N MET A 250 20.46 -2.46 -10.79
CA MET A 250 19.74 -1.20 -10.68
C MET A 250 18.81 -1.24 -9.48
N LYS A 251 18.98 -0.28 -8.57
CA LYS A 251 18.13 -0.15 -7.39
C LYS A 251 16.89 0.65 -7.76
N LEU A 252 15.71 0.14 -7.38
CA LEU A 252 14.42 0.81 -7.57
C LEU A 252 14.34 2.18 -6.85
N GLY A 253 15.10 2.33 -5.76
CA GLY A 253 14.97 3.44 -4.82
C GLY A 253 13.75 3.29 -3.91
N SER A 254 13.39 4.37 -3.22
CA SER A 254 12.25 4.47 -2.31
C SER A 254 10.89 4.49 -3.01
N GLY A 255 10.87 4.71 -4.32
CA GLY A 255 9.66 4.89 -5.12
C GLY A 255 9.08 6.30 -5.05
N TYR A 256 9.70 7.24 -4.32
CA TYR A 256 9.26 8.64 -4.29
C TYR A 256 9.89 9.47 -5.41
N PRO A 257 9.18 10.49 -5.95
CA PRO A 257 9.66 11.28 -7.08
C PRO A 257 10.92 12.11 -6.77
N GLY A 258 11.24 12.36 -5.50
CA GLY A 258 12.45 13.07 -5.08
C GLY A 258 13.69 12.19 -4.90
N ASP A 259 13.57 10.86 -5.03
CA ASP A 259 14.69 9.94 -4.86
C ASP A 259 15.49 9.79 -6.17
N PRO A 260 16.80 10.08 -6.18
CA PRO A 260 17.64 9.93 -7.36
C PRO A 260 17.63 8.52 -7.97
N ASN A 261 17.57 7.47 -7.15
CA ASN A 261 17.53 6.09 -7.64
C ASN A 261 16.21 5.79 -8.35
N THR A 262 15.10 6.29 -7.81
CA THR A 262 13.78 6.15 -8.44
C THR A 262 13.70 6.91 -9.75
N VAL A 263 14.22 8.13 -9.81
CA VAL A 263 14.29 8.90 -11.06
C VAL A 263 15.17 8.20 -12.11
N ALA A 264 16.31 7.64 -11.70
CA ALA A 264 17.16 6.86 -12.59
C ALA A 264 16.44 5.60 -13.11
N TRP A 265 15.75 4.88 -12.22
CA TRP A 265 14.97 3.69 -12.60
C TRP A 265 13.91 4.02 -13.64
N LEU A 266 13.15 5.11 -13.44
CA LEU A 266 12.13 5.57 -14.38
C LEU A 266 12.74 5.84 -15.77
N LYS A 267 13.85 6.57 -15.84
CA LYS A 267 14.51 6.90 -17.12
C LYS A 267 15.02 5.66 -17.85
N ASN A 268 15.59 4.71 -17.11
CA ASN A 268 16.20 3.52 -17.70
C ASN A 268 15.20 2.45 -18.13
N ASN A 269 13.96 2.52 -17.62
CA ASN A 269 12.88 1.60 -17.98
C ASN A 269 11.81 2.25 -18.87
N LEU A 270 12.10 3.42 -19.42
CA LEU A 270 11.19 4.11 -20.32
C LEU A 270 11.31 3.55 -21.74
N ASP A 271 10.24 2.93 -22.22
CA ASP A 271 10.04 2.59 -23.62
C ASP A 271 9.41 3.79 -24.37
N SER A 272 9.86 4.04 -25.60
CA SER A 272 9.38 5.20 -26.37
C SER A 272 7.95 5.04 -26.88
N VAL A 273 7.42 3.81 -26.97
CA VAL A 273 6.08 3.49 -27.45
C VAL A 273 5.14 3.18 -26.29
N PHE A 274 5.53 2.26 -25.40
CA PHE A 274 4.69 1.75 -24.31
C PHE A 274 4.83 2.53 -23.00
N GLY A 275 5.86 3.38 -22.87
CA GLY A 275 6.13 4.12 -21.65
C GLY A 275 6.81 3.26 -20.59
N LEU A 276 6.25 3.21 -19.38
CA LEU A 276 6.85 2.54 -18.22
C LEU A 276 6.17 1.21 -17.87
N PRO A 277 6.84 0.30 -17.16
CA PRO A 277 6.20 -0.88 -16.58
C PRO A 277 5.05 -0.53 -15.65
N GLN A 278 4.12 -1.47 -15.45
CA GLN A 278 2.94 -1.34 -14.57
C GLN A 278 3.28 -0.99 -13.11
N LEU A 279 4.52 -1.15 -12.67
CA LEU A 279 4.96 -0.66 -11.37
C LEU A 279 4.83 0.86 -11.23
N ALA A 280 4.95 1.61 -12.33
CA ALA A 280 4.84 3.06 -12.34
C ALA A 280 3.38 3.53 -12.38
N ARG A 281 3.09 4.59 -11.62
CA ARG A 281 1.80 5.24 -11.63
C ARG A 281 1.77 6.34 -12.68
N PHE A 282 1.15 6.07 -13.83
CA PHE A 282 1.09 6.97 -14.98
C PHE A 282 0.37 8.29 -14.69
N SER A 283 -0.48 8.33 -13.66
CA SER A 283 -1.18 9.56 -13.27
C SER A 283 -0.32 10.56 -12.49
N TRP A 284 0.92 10.22 -12.12
CA TRP A 284 1.83 11.13 -11.44
C TRP A 284 2.50 12.09 -12.43
N SER A 285 2.60 13.36 -12.05
CA SER A 285 3.23 14.40 -12.89
C SER A 285 4.67 14.05 -13.28
N THR A 286 5.44 13.42 -12.40
CA THR A 286 6.81 12.95 -12.71
C THR A 286 6.84 11.98 -13.90
N VAL A 287 5.89 11.04 -13.97
CA VAL A 287 5.79 10.08 -15.09
C VAL A 287 5.27 10.77 -16.34
N LYS A 288 4.23 11.61 -16.20
CA LYS A 288 3.67 12.38 -17.31
C LYS A 288 4.73 13.23 -18.01
N ASN A 289 5.48 14.02 -17.25
CA ASN A 289 6.53 14.89 -17.78
C ASN A 289 7.66 14.09 -18.46
N LEU A 290 7.97 12.90 -17.92
CA LEU A 290 8.97 12.01 -18.50
C LEU A 290 8.53 11.46 -19.86
N LEU A 291 7.28 10.99 -19.97
CA LEU A 291 6.67 10.51 -21.21
C LEU A 291 6.61 11.61 -22.27
N GLU A 292 6.14 12.80 -21.91
CA GLU A 292 6.03 13.95 -22.83
C GLU A 292 7.38 14.38 -23.40
N SER A 293 8.46 14.21 -22.63
CA SER A 293 9.79 14.66 -23.03
C SER A 293 10.60 13.62 -23.81
N ASN A 294 10.29 12.32 -23.68
CA ASN A 294 11.17 11.25 -24.14
C ASN A 294 10.46 10.11 -24.89
N SER A 295 9.12 10.10 -24.95
CA SER A 295 8.34 9.08 -25.66
C SER A 295 7.64 9.67 -26.88
N HIS A 296 7.11 8.81 -27.75
CA HIS A 296 6.31 9.24 -28.89
C HIS A 296 5.02 9.91 -28.44
N CYS A 297 4.61 10.96 -29.16
CA CYS A 297 3.36 11.65 -28.89
C CYS A 297 2.17 10.73 -29.21
N VAL A 298 1.30 10.56 -28.21
CA VAL A 298 0.03 9.83 -28.33
C VAL A 298 -1.10 10.85 -28.22
N ASN A 299 -2.02 10.85 -29.19
CA ASN A 299 -3.22 11.68 -29.15
C ASN A 299 -4.42 10.79 -28.79
N TRP A 300 -5.11 11.14 -27.71
CA TRP A 300 -6.35 10.49 -27.29
C TRP A 300 -7.56 11.22 -27.88
N MET A 301 -8.66 10.47 -28.06
CA MET A 301 -9.89 11.00 -28.66
C MET A 301 -10.51 12.16 -27.85
N ASP A 302 -10.22 12.23 -26.56
CA ASP A 302 -10.76 13.16 -25.60
C ASP A 302 -9.80 14.28 -25.18
N ASP A 303 -8.58 14.35 -25.74
CA ASP A 303 -7.58 15.40 -25.40
C ASP A 303 -8.09 16.83 -25.64
N ASN A 304 -9.00 17.01 -26.62
CA ASN A 304 -9.59 18.30 -26.97
C ASN A 304 -11.01 18.49 -26.40
N GLU A 305 -11.56 17.48 -25.73
CA GLU A 305 -12.87 17.57 -25.10
C GLU A 305 -12.71 18.09 -23.68
N ASN A 306 -13.00 19.38 -23.50
CA ASN A 306 -13.12 19.94 -22.18
C ASN A 306 -14.42 19.35 -21.58
N VAL A 307 -14.31 18.23 -20.86
CA VAL A 307 -15.45 17.46 -20.34
C VAL A 307 -16.41 18.31 -19.50
N PHE A 308 -15.90 19.41 -18.92
CA PHE A 308 -16.68 20.39 -18.17
C PHE A 308 -17.41 21.42 -19.04
N LYS A 309 -16.97 21.70 -20.28
CA LYS A 309 -17.70 22.59 -21.20
C LYS A 309 -18.99 21.96 -21.70
N THR A 310 -19.04 20.63 -21.81
CA THR A 310 -20.22 19.90 -22.31
C THR A 310 -21.43 19.99 -21.37
N TYR A 311 -21.22 20.30 -20.07
CA TYR A 311 -22.29 20.47 -19.08
C TYR A 311 -22.77 21.93 -18.91
N GLY A 312 -22.10 22.93 -19.52
CA GLY A 312 -22.46 24.34 -19.40
C GLY A 312 -22.63 24.83 -17.95
N ASN A 313 -23.45 25.87 -17.74
CA ASN A 313 -23.81 26.38 -16.39
C ASN A 313 -24.69 25.41 -15.57
N ASN A 314 -25.04 24.24 -16.12
CA ASN A 314 -25.79 23.20 -15.43
C ASN A 314 -24.85 22.12 -14.90
N GLU A 315 -23.84 22.55 -14.14
CA GLU A 315 -22.95 21.66 -13.42
C GLU A 315 -23.77 20.90 -12.35
N PRO A 316 -23.93 19.57 -12.45
CA PRO A 316 -24.59 18.81 -11.39
C PRO A 316 -23.75 18.98 -10.12
N SER A 317 -24.38 19.41 -9.03
CA SER A 317 -23.71 19.60 -7.73
C SER A 317 -22.99 18.33 -7.22
N SER A 318 -23.32 17.16 -7.78
CA SER A 318 -22.65 15.88 -7.59
C SER A 318 -21.21 15.83 -8.12
N ILE A 319 -20.87 16.52 -9.22
CA ILE A 319 -19.50 16.50 -9.80
C ILE A 319 -18.49 17.21 -8.88
N LYS A 320 -18.88 18.35 -8.29
CA LYS A 320 -18.08 19.03 -7.25
C LYS A 320 -17.95 18.20 -5.97
N LYS A 321 -18.99 17.43 -5.60
CA LYS A 321 -18.97 16.55 -4.42
C LYS A 321 -18.08 15.31 -4.61
N LEU A 322 -17.85 14.87 -5.85
CA LEU A 322 -16.93 13.79 -6.22
C LEU A 322 -15.45 14.21 -6.19
N GLY A 323 -15.14 15.46 -5.85
CA GLY A 323 -13.76 15.96 -5.70
C GLY A 323 -12.98 16.10 -7.01
N VAL A 324 -13.66 16.02 -8.16
CA VAL A 324 -13.04 16.15 -9.47
C VAL A 324 -12.55 17.59 -9.63
N GLN A 325 -11.22 17.80 -9.61
CA GLN A 325 -10.58 19.08 -9.92
C GLN A 325 -9.95 19.02 -11.31
N SER A 326 -9.95 20.17 -11.99
CA SER A 326 -9.26 20.36 -13.27
C SER A 326 -7.76 20.11 -13.09
N ILE A 327 -7.13 19.48 -14.09
CA ILE A 327 -5.68 19.26 -14.17
C ILE A 327 -4.91 20.59 -14.11
N SER A 328 -5.56 21.71 -14.43
CA SER A 328 -4.97 23.06 -14.34
C SER A 328 -4.83 23.62 -12.91
N SER A 329 -5.22 22.88 -11.87
CA SER A 329 -5.11 23.32 -10.47
C SER A 329 -4.37 22.35 -9.55
N MET A 330 -3.52 21.49 -10.09
CA MET A 330 -2.48 20.76 -9.32
C MET A 330 -1.16 21.51 -9.37
#